data_AF-A0AAD5BIC5-F1
#
_entry.id   AF-A0AAD5BIC5-F1
#
_cell.length_a   1.000
_cell.length_b   1.000
_cell.length_c   1.000
_cell.angle_alpha   90.00
_cell.angle_beta   90.00
_cell.angle_gamma   90.00
#
_symmetry.space_group_name_H-M   'P 1'
#
loop_
_entity.id
_entity.type
_entity.pdbx_description
1 polymer ?
#
loop_
_entity_poly.entity_id
_entity_poly.type
_entity_poly.pdbx_seq_one_letter_code
_entity_poly.pdbx_strand_id
1 'polypeptide(L)'
;MALLDAKRLLRLAYHYPRLQNTWYLIATAALLELNLVEEIPAILHFALRQQLLEFSSDEDRVVNNEYMIKLANDSIESSRRSIKLNSIGVKVPDVLIPGTYYKLIPLNYKYTRGEDIQRKQQFIVKAMCEVILKLSALCGLPKAINGLTVLKAATPARFAQISTARPNEIKTTQDASNAKNTIDGPISSVSIDTARVKSNLLRGSSFWNTIFSNKINQRIRNQMVDAYPDLWYYTYQHIYSPLLSYTDILTAKKTSLVMIACLIPQHVEPQLKGHLTGAINNGASRGEISSTKELVSEICSWQEVPIAENVVAKL
;
A
#
# COMPACT_ATOMS: atom_id res chain seq x y z
N MET A 1 19.83 -7.33 11.91
CA MET A 1 19.03 -6.66 12.97
C MET A 1 17.67 -6.30 12.36
N ALA A 2 16.56 -6.22 13.12
CA ALA A 2 15.28 -5.77 12.56
C ALA A 2 15.38 -4.30 12.15
N LEU A 3 14.84 -3.91 10.99
CA LEU A 3 14.91 -2.54 10.51
C LEU A 3 14.02 -1.62 11.36
N LEU A 4 12.81 -2.06 11.72
CA LEU A 4 11.91 -1.26 12.54
C LEU A 4 12.06 -1.58 14.02
N ASP A 5 12.42 -0.57 14.79
CA ASP A 5 12.26 -0.53 16.24
C ASP A 5 11.09 0.40 16.65
N ALA A 6 10.76 0.44 17.94
CA ALA A 6 9.68 1.27 18.45
C ALA A 6 9.85 2.77 18.16
N LYS A 7 11.08 3.30 18.24
CA LYS A 7 11.35 4.72 17.98
C LYS A 7 11.20 5.05 16.51
N ARG A 8 11.70 4.19 15.62
CA ARG A 8 11.52 4.31 14.17
C ARG A 8 10.03 4.28 13.79
N LEU A 9 9.23 3.38 14.36
CA LEU A 9 7.78 3.35 14.13
C LEU A 9 7.07 4.64 14.57
N LEU A 10 7.39 5.13 15.78
CA LEU A 10 6.83 6.38 16.30
C LEU A 10 7.23 7.56 15.41
N ARG A 11 8.49 7.62 14.99
CA ARG A 11 9.01 8.65 14.11
C ARG A 11 8.31 8.66 12.76
N LEU A 12 8.13 7.51 12.10
CA LEU A 12 7.34 7.43 10.86
C LEU A 12 5.92 7.99 11.01
N ALA A 13 5.28 7.76 12.16
CA ALA A 13 3.90 8.15 12.40
C ALA A 13 3.72 9.61 12.83
N TYR A 14 4.70 10.21 13.52
CA TYR A 14 4.55 11.51 14.18
C TYR A 14 5.50 12.62 13.68
N HIS A 15 6.66 12.27 13.09
CA HIS A 15 7.62 13.27 12.58
C HIS A 15 7.09 14.06 11.38
N TYR A 16 6.15 13.48 10.63
CA TYR A 16 5.60 14.07 9.40
C TYR A 16 4.12 14.45 9.54
N PRO A 17 3.77 15.63 10.11
CA PRO A 17 2.38 16.03 10.35
C PRO A 17 1.47 15.97 9.12
N ARG A 18 2.02 16.27 7.94
CA ARG A 18 1.27 16.24 6.67
C ARG A 18 0.90 14.82 6.23
N LEU A 19 1.56 13.80 6.78
CA LEU A 19 1.34 12.38 6.48
C LEU A 19 0.63 11.63 7.61
N GLN A 20 0.11 12.32 8.64
CA GLN A 20 -0.52 11.70 9.82
C GLN A 20 -1.55 10.58 9.51
N ASN A 21 -2.24 10.66 8.37
CA ASN A 21 -3.27 9.70 7.95
C ASN A 21 -2.81 8.75 6.81
N THR A 22 -1.57 8.88 6.35
CA THR A 22 -1.03 8.17 5.18
C THR A 22 0.39 7.62 5.38
N TRP A 23 1.08 7.90 6.49
CA TRP A 23 2.45 7.47 6.74
C TRP A 23 2.63 5.96 6.54
N TYR A 24 1.68 5.15 7.00
CA TYR A 24 1.73 3.69 6.89
C TYR A 24 1.59 3.21 5.45
N LEU A 25 0.90 3.96 4.58
CA LEU A 25 0.81 3.67 3.15
C LEU A 25 2.15 3.96 2.45
N ILE A 26 2.78 5.09 2.81
CA ILE A 26 4.09 5.51 2.27
C ILE A 26 5.18 4.53 2.73
N ALA A 27 5.20 4.19 4.03
CA ALA A 27 6.15 3.24 4.59
C ALA A 27 5.98 1.85 3.96
N THR A 28 4.73 1.37 3.77
CA THR A 28 4.47 0.10 3.07
C THR A 28 4.99 0.13 1.65
N ALA A 29 4.80 1.22 0.92
CA ALA A 29 5.30 1.38 -0.44
C ALA A 29 6.83 1.32 -0.52
N ALA A 30 7.52 2.03 0.38
CA ALA A 30 8.97 2.05 0.45
C ALA A 30 9.54 0.67 0.83
N LEU A 31 9.02 0.05 1.89
CA LEU A 31 9.47 -1.28 2.34
C LEU A 31 9.23 -2.37 1.29
N LEU A 32 8.10 -2.29 0.58
CA LEU A 32 7.80 -3.20 -0.52
C LEU A 32 8.81 -3.04 -1.66
N GLU A 33 9.13 -1.81 -2.07
CA GLU A 33 10.13 -1.56 -3.10
C GLU A 33 11.51 -2.06 -2.66
N LEU A 34 11.89 -1.78 -1.42
CA LEU A 34 13.17 -2.19 -0.84
C LEU A 34 13.28 -3.70 -0.56
N ASN A 35 12.24 -4.47 -0.87
CA ASN A 35 12.15 -5.92 -0.60
C ASN A 35 12.30 -6.27 0.89
N LEU A 36 11.79 -5.41 1.77
CA LEU A 36 11.77 -5.56 3.23
C LEU A 36 10.35 -5.90 3.71
N VAL A 37 9.75 -6.91 3.07
CA VAL A 37 8.33 -7.25 3.26
C VAL A 37 8.05 -7.76 4.68
N GLU A 38 9.05 -8.30 5.37
CA GLU A 38 9.01 -8.77 6.76
C GLU A 38 8.72 -7.65 7.78
N GLU A 39 8.95 -6.39 7.41
CA GLU A 39 8.72 -5.22 8.26
C GLU A 39 7.26 -4.68 8.13
N ILE A 40 6.57 -4.97 7.02
CA ILE A 40 5.19 -4.53 6.74
C ILE A 40 4.19 -4.92 7.85
N PRO A 41 4.23 -6.12 8.46
CA PRO A 41 3.38 -6.49 9.59
C PRO A 41 3.46 -5.55 10.79
N ALA A 42 4.65 -5.03 11.13
CA ALA A 42 4.82 -4.08 12.22
C ALA A 42 4.15 -2.74 11.89
N ILE A 43 4.28 -2.28 10.65
CA ILE A 43 3.56 -1.09 10.13
C ILE A 43 2.05 -1.28 10.27
N LEU A 44 1.51 -2.44 9.86
CA LEU A 44 0.07 -2.74 9.97
C LEU A 44 -0.39 -2.64 11.42
N HIS A 45 0.23 -3.40 12.32
CA HIS A 45 -0.18 -3.49 13.71
C HIS A 45 -0.11 -2.14 14.42
N PHE A 46 0.95 -1.37 14.15
CA PHE A 46 1.09 -0.05 14.72
C PHE A 46 0.05 0.91 14.15
N ALA A 47 -0.20 0.90 12.83
CA ALA A 47 -1.26 1.71 12.22
C ALA A 47 -2.65 1.38 12.76
N LEU A 48 -2.97 0.10 13.00
CA LEU A 48 -4.24 -0.34 13.58
C LEU A 48 -4.51 0.25 14.97
N ARG A 49 -3.47 0.57 15.74
CA ARG A 49 -3.55 1.22 17.06
C ARG A 49 -3.43 2.74 16.94
N GLN A 50 -2.37 3.21 16.29
CA GLN A 50 -2.00 4.62 16.19
C GLN A 50 -3.09 5.44 15.50
N GLN A 51 -3.77 4.89 14.49
CA GLN A 51 -4.84 5.61 13.80
C GLN A 51 -6.14 5.77 14.63
N LEU A 52 -6.20 5.17 15.82
CA LEU A 52 -7.28 5.38 16.80
C LEU A 52 -6.97 6.54 17.76
N LEU A 53 -5.74 7.06 17.75
CA LEU A 53 -5.29 8.17 18.57
C LEU A 53 -5.30 9.48 17.77
N GLU A 54 -5.57 10.59 18.44
CA GLU A 54 -5.37 11.93 17.88
C GLU A 54 -3.90 12.18 17.53
N PHE A 55 -3.68 13.03 16.53
CA PHE A 55 -2.34 13.41 16.14
C PHE A 55 -1.79 14.50 17.08
N SER A 56 -0.49 14.44 17.35
CA SER A 56 0.25 15.47 18.06
C SER A 56 1.42 15.93 17.19
N SER A 57 1.53 17.24 16.99
CA SER A 57 2.71 17.86 16.35
C SER A 57 3.90 17.98 17.30
N ASP A 58 3.70 17.79 18.60
CA ASP A 58 4.76 17.66 19.58
C ASP A 58 5.31 16.23 19.50
N GLU A 59 6.37 16.06 18.70
CA GLU A 59 7.03 14.78 18.45
C GLU A 59 7.71 14.25 19.72
N ASP A 60 8.39 15.10 20.48
CA ASP A 60 9.13 14.69 21.68
C ASP A 60 8.19 14.12 22.74
N ARG A 61 7.02 14.74 22.91
CA ARG A 61 5.95 14.23 23.79
C ARG A 61 5.46 12.83 23.40
N VAL A 62 5.64 12.41 22.15
CA VAL A 62 5.18 11.11 21.66
C VAL A 62 6.31 10.09 21.55
N VAL A 63 7.39 10.43 20.84
CA VAL A 63 8.51 9.53 20.53
C VAL A 63 9.27 9.11 21.78
N ASN A 64 9.37 9.99 22.79
CA ASN A 64 10.08 9.70 24.04
C ASN A 64 9.13 9.26 25.18
N ASN A 65 7.82 9.20 24.95
CA ASN A 65 6.89 8.75 25.97
C ASN A 65 6.93 7.23 26.17
N GLU A 66 7.07 6.81 27.43
CA GLU A 66 7.20 5.40 27.82
C GLU A 66 6.07 4.52 27.26
N TYR A 67 4.82 4.96 27.35
CA TYR A 67 3.66 4.18 26.92
C TYR A 67 3.47 4.17 25.40
N MET A 68 3.93 5.21 24.71
CA MET A 68 3.98 5.20 23.24
C MET A 68 5.06 4.24 22.74
N ILE A 69 6.24 4.20 23.38
CA ILE A 69 7.29 3.21 23.09
C ILE A 69 6.79 1.80 23.36
N LYS A 70 6.12 1.56 24.50
CA LYS A 70 5.48 0.27 24.81
C LYS A 70 4.45 -0.12 23.75
N LEU A 71 3.56 0.79 23.35
CA LEU A 71 2.56 0.55 22.31
C LEU A 71 3.19 0.16 20.95
N ALA A 72 4.29 0.81 20.57
CA ALA A 72 5.03 0.49 19.35
C ALA A 72 5.72 -0.88 19.45
N ASN A 73 6.38 -1.19 20.57
CA ASN A 73 6.97 -2.52 20.83
C ASN A 73 5.91 -3.63 20.82
N ASP A 74 4.78 -3.43 21.48
CA ASP A 74 3.64 -4.36 21.46
C ASP A 74 3.12 -4.58 20.04
N SER A 75 3.29 -3.61 19.14
CA SER A 75 2.89 -3.71 17.73
C SER A 75 3.85 -4.57 16.92
N ILE A 76 5.15 -4.43 17.16
CA ILE A 76 6.18 -5.29 16.59
C ILE A 76 6.02 -6.73 17.11
N GLU A 77 5.82 -6.92 18.41
CA GLU A 77 5.70 -8.27 18.99
C GLU A 77 4.41 -8.95 18.55
N SER A 78 3.27 -8.24 18.62
CA SER A 78 1.99 -8.82 18.20
C SER A 78 1.96 -9.18 16.72
N SER A 79 2.66 -8.45 15.83
CA SER A 79 2.70 -8.79 14.41
C SER A 79 3.47 -10.10 14.15
N ARG A 80 4.61 -10.30 14.82
CA ARG A 80 5.36 -11.56 14.80
C ARG A 80 4.55 -12.72 15.37
N ARG A 81 3.84 -12.48 16.48
CA ARG A 81 2.94 -13.47 17.09
C ARG A 81 1.79 -13.83 16.15
N SER A 82 1.18 -12.86 15.47
CA SER A 82 0.10 -13.11 14.50
C SER A 82 0.54 -14.04 13.37
N ILE A 83 1.73 -13.81 12.80
CA ILE A 83 2.30 -14.68 11.76
C ILE A 83 2.46 -16.12 12.27
N LYS A 84 3.00 -16.27 13.49
CA LYS A 84 3.17 -17.58 14.13
C LYS A 84 1.84 -18.28 14.42
N LEU A 85 0.81 -17.53 14.83
CA LEU A 85 -0.53 -18.08 15.04
C LEU A 85 -1.15 -18.52 13.71
N ASN A 86 -1.02 -17.70 12.66
CA ASN A 86 -1.55 -18.00 11.33
C ASN A 86 -0.92 -19.26 10.73
N SER A 87 0.40 -19.45 10.90
CA SER A 87 1.11 -20.63 10.36
C SER A 87 0.68 -21.96 11.00
N ILE A 88 0.11 -21.92 12.20
CA ILE A 88 -0.46 -23.10 12.89
C ILE A 88 -1.99 -23.16 12.79
N GLY A 89 -2.60 -22.36 11.90
CA GLY A 89 -4.05 -22.36 11.66
C GLY A 89 -4.89 -21.66 12.76
N VAL A 90 -4.25 -20.96 13.68
CA VAL A 90 -4.95 -20.22 14.75
C VAL A 90 -5.40 -18.85 14.23
N LYS A 91 -6.65 -18.50 14.52
CA LYS A 91 -7.21 -17.18 14.18
C LYS A 91 -6.41 -16.07 14.83
N VAL A 92 -5.97 -15.12 14.02
CA VAL A 92 -5.25 -13.93 14.48
C VAL A 92 -6.19 -13.05 15.31
N PRO A 93 -5.81 -12.66 16.56
CA PRO A 93 -6.65 -11.86 17.43
C PRO A 93 -6.77 -10.41 16.96
N ASP A 94 -7.71 -9.68 17.56
CA ASP A 94 -7.88 -8.25 17.32
C ASP A 94 -6.69 -7.45 17.85
N VAL A 95 -6.28 -6.44 17.09
CA VAL A 95 -5.17 -5.54 17.46
C VAL A 95 -5.79 -4.24 17.99
N LEU A 96 -5.88 -4.11 19.31
CA LEU A 96 -6.40 -2.94 19.99
C LEU A 96 -5.32 -2.29 20.87
N ILE A 97 -5.57 -1.05 21.29
CA ILE A 97 -4.78 -0.41 22.35
C ILE A 97 -5.12 -1.10 23.68
N PRO A 98 -4.14 -1.59 24.45
CA PRO A 98 -4.40 -2.21 25.74
C PRO A 98 -5.16 -1.27 26.69
N GLY A 99 -6.20 -1.79 27.36
CA GLY A 99 -7.00 -1.00 28.32
C GLY A 99 -6.17 -0.42 29.47
N THR A 100 -5.09 -1.11 29.84
CA THR A 100 -4.11 -0.64 30.84
C THR A 100 -3.40 0.65 30.43
N TYR A 101 -3.38 1.02 29.14
CA TYR A 101 -2.71 2.22 28.65
C TYR A 101 -3.63 3.45 28.57
N TYR A 102 -4.93 3.30 28.81
CA TYR A 102 -5.94 4.32 28.45
C TYR A 102 -5.72 5.69 29.10
N LYS A 103 -5.23 5.71 30.34
CA LYS A 103 -4.92 6.94 31.08
C LYS A 103 -3.45 7.33 31.05
N LEU A 104 -2.61 6.55 30.37
CA LEU A 104 -1.15 6.63 30.42
C LEU A 104 -0.53 7.09 29.10
N ILE A 105 -1.23 6.84 27.98
CA ILE A 105 -0.88 7.39 26.67
C ILE A 105 -1.16 8.91 26.65
N PRO A 106 -0.26 9.73 26.08
CA PRO A 106 -0.36 11.19 26.13
C PRO A 106 -1.33 11.80 25.09
N LEU A 107 -2.18 10.99 24.46
CA LEU A 107 -3.02 11.35 23.31
C LEU A 107 -4.49 10.97 23.54
N ASN A 108 -5.40 11.79 22.99
CA ASN A 108 -6.83 11.52 23.02
C ASN A 108 -7.21 10.41 22.03
N TYR A 109 -8.34 9.75 22.27
CA TYR A 109 -8.89 8.72 21.39
C TYR A 109 -9.87 9.35 20.39
N LYS A 110 -9.72 9.00 19.11
CA LYS A 110 -10.58 9.47 18.01
C LYS A 110 -11.99 8.88 18.02
N TYR A 111 -12.12 7.68 18.58
CA TYR A 111 -13.34 6.88 18.50
C TYR A 111 -13.75 6.37 19.87
N THR A 112 -15.02 6.51 20.20
CA THR A 112 -15.61 6.00 21.45
C THR A 112 -16.46 4.75 21.21
N ARG A 113 -16.94 4.53 19.98
CA ARG A 113 -17.75 3.38 19.58
C ARG A 113 -16.89 2.29 18.93
N GLY A 114 -17.08 1.05 19.36
CA GLY A 114 -16.37 -0.11 18.80
C GLY A 114 -16.59 -0.31 17.29
N GLU A 115 -17.76 0.08 16.78
CA GLU A 115 -18.07 0.01 15.34
C GLU A 115 -17.19 0.94 14.51
N ASP A 116 -16.93 2.17 14.97
CA ASP A 116 -16.11 3.14 14.24
C ASP A 116 -14.62 2.75 14.28
N ILE A 117 -14.17 2.18 15.42
CA ILE A 117 -12.84 1.55 15.53
C ILE A 117 -12.70 0.45 14.47
N GLN A 118 -13.68 -0.46 14.39
CA GLN A 118 -13.66 -1.56 13.43
C GLN A 118 -13.65 -1.06 11.99
N ARG A 119 -14.50 -0.07 11.63
CA ARG A 119 -14.53 0.53 10.29
C ARG A 119 -13.18 1.16 9.91
N LYS A 120 -12.54 1.88 10.84
CA LYS A 120 -11.23 2.50 10.60
C LYS A 120 -10.13 1.45 10.41
N GLN A 121 -10.09 0.44 11.27
CA GLN A 121 -9.13 -0.67 11.17
C GLN A 121 -9.31 -1.47 9.88
N GLN A 122 -10.56 -1.75 9.51
CA GLN A 122 -10.91 -2.38 8.26
C GLN A 122 -10.41 -1.56 7.05
N PHE A 123 -10.59 -0.24 7.08
CA PHE A 123 -10.08 0.64 6.03
C PHE A 123 -8.54 0.57 5.92
N ILE A 124 -7.81 0.55 7.04
CA ILE A 124 -6.34 0.47 7.05
C ILE A 124 -5.86 -0.81 6.36
N VAL A 125 -6.43 -1.97 6.72
CA VAL A 125 -6.09 -3.27 6.10
C VAL A 125 -6.33 -3.20 4.59
N LYS A 126 -7.51 -2.76 4.16
CA LYS A 126 -7.86 -2.62 2.73
C LYS A 126 -6.90 -1.69 1.99
N ALA A 127 -6.58 -0.55 2.60
CA ALA A 127 -5.71 0.45 2.00
C ALA A 127 -4.27 -0.07 1.85
N MET A 128 -3.73 -0.82 2.82
CA MET A 128 -2.40 -1.42 2.71
C MET A 128 -2.37 -2.53 1.64
N CYS A 129 -3.38 -3.39 1.57
CA CYS A 129 -3.50 -4.37 0.48
C CYS A 129 -3.54 -3.68 -0.89
N GLU A 130 -4.29 -2.59 -1.01
CA GLU A 130 -4.41 -1.81 -2.25
C GLU A 130 -3.08 -1.15 -2.65
N VAL A 131 -2.26 -0.68 -1.69
CA VAL A 131 -0.90 -0.20 -1.98
C VAL A 131 -0.07 -1.31 -2.62
N ILE A 132 0.01 -2.48 -1.98
CA ILE A 132 0.85 -3.58 -2.47
C ILE A 132 0.38 -4.05 -3.85
N LEU A 133 -0.93 -4.18 -4.05
CA LEU A 133 -1.50 -4.54 -5.34
C LEU A 133 -1.19 -3.51 -6.44
N LYS A 134 -1.38 -2.21 -6.17
CA LYS A 134 -1.08 -1.15 -7.16
C LYS A 134 0.40 -1.10 -7.52
N LEU A 135 1.28 -1.28 -6.54
CA LEU A 135 2.73 -1.21 -6.76
C LEU A 135 3.31 -2.46 -7.40
N SER A 136 2.57 -3.56 -7.50
CA SER A 136 3.01 -4.76 -8.24
C SER A 136 3.43 -4.49 -9.68
N ALA A 137 2.86 -3.45 -10.30
CA ALA A 137 3.19 -2.97 -11.64
C ALA A 137 4.56 -2.26 -11.73
N LEU A 138 5.12 -1.81 -10.61
CA LEU A 138 6.41 -1.09 -10.56
C LEU A 138 7.51 -1.88 -9.86
N CYS A 139 7.19 -2.53 -8.73
CA CYS A 139 8.16 -3.27 -7.92
C CYS A 139 8.28 -4.75 -8.29
N GLY A 140 7.37 -5.24 -9.15
CA GLY A 140 7.29 -6.62 -9.62
C GLY A 140 6.34 -7.51 -8.81
N LEU A 141 5.80 -8.54 -9.48
CA LEU A 141 4.88 -9.51 -8.87
C LEU A 141 5.47 -10.27 -7.67
N PRO A 142 6.75 -10.71 -7.66
CA PRO A 142 7.29 -11.45 -6.53
C PRO A 142 7.25 -10.67 -5.20
N LYS A 143 7.65 -9.39 -5.22
CA LYS A 143 7.59 -8.52 -4.03
C LYS A 143 6.14 -8.35 -3.57
N ALA A 144 5.21 -8.14 -4.50
CA ALA A 144 3.78 -8.01 -4.18
C ALA A 144 3.16 -9.29 -3.61
N ILE A 145 3.50 -10.47 -4.15
CA ILE A 145 3.04 -11.77 -3.64
C ILE A 145 3.53 -11.98 -2.21
N ASN A 146 4.83 -11.77 -1.97
CA ASN A 146 5.41 -11.92 -0.64
C ASN A 146 4.82 -10.90 0.35
N GLY A 147 4.68 -9.64 -0.07
CA GLY A 147 4.09 -8.56 0.72
C GLY A 147 2.63 -8.82 1.10
N LEU A 148 1.77 -9.24 0.16
CA LEU A 148 0.38 -9.59 0.46
C LEU A 148 0.27 -10.84 1.32
N THR A 149 1.15 -11.82 1.13
CA THR A 149 1.16 -13.06 1.91
C THR A 149 1.49 -12.78 3.38
N VAL A 150 2.55 -12.02 3.65
CA VAL A 150 2.94 -11.67 5.01
C VAL A 150 1.95 -10.71 5.67
N LEU A 151 1.39 -9.76 4.92
CA LEU A 151 0.33 -8.87 5.39
C LEU A 151 -0.93 -9.66 5.79
N LYS A 152 -1.35 -10.62 4.96
CA LYS A 152 -2.47 -11.52 5.26
C LYS A 152 -2.23 -12.33 6.54
N ALA A 153 -1.01 -12.87 6.71
CA ALA A 153 -0.66 -13.68 7.89
C ALA A 153 -0.71 -12.85 9.20
N ALA A 154 -0.45 -11.55 9.13
CA ALA A 154 -0.52 -10.64 10.28
C ALA A 154 -1.92 -10.02 10.49
N THR A 155 -2.83 -10.11 9.51
CA THR A 155 -4.13 -9.44 9.57
C THR A 155 -5.08 -10.13 10.56
N PRO A 156 -5.74 -9.39 11.48
CA PRO A 156 -6.76 -9.94 12.37
C PRO A 156 -7.84 -10.73 11.63
N ALA A 157 -8.25 -11.88 12.18
CA ALA A 157 -9.14 -12.83 11.49
C ALA A 157 -10.48 -12.20 11.07
N ARG A 158 -10.99 -11.24 11.86
CA ARG A 158 -12.20 -10.48 11.53
C ARG A 158 -12.10 -9.65 10.24
N PHE A 159 -10.88 -9.35 9.79
CA PHE A 159 -10.62 -8.59 8.57
C PHE A 159 -10.06 -9.45 7.43
N ALA A 160 -9.66 -10.69 7.72
CA ALA A 160 -8.97 -11.59 6.77
C ALA A 160 -9.84 -12.07 5.59
N GLN A 161 -11.16 -12.07 5.74
CA GLN A 161 -12.10 -12.53 4.71
C GLN A 161 -12.73 -11.41 3.88
N ILE A 162 -12.29 -10.16 4.06
CA ILE A 162 -12.93 -9.06 3.34
C ILE A 162 -12.40 -9.01 1.92
N SER A 163 -13.08 -9.77 1.05
CA SER A 163 -12.98 -9.65 -0.39
C SER A 163 -13.39 -8.23 -0.79
N THR A 164 -12.41 -7.32 -0.86
CA THR A 164 -12.51 -6.19 -1.77
C THR A 164 -12.07 -6.67 -3.14
N ALA A 165 -12.80 -7.64 -3.70
CA ALA A 165 -12.66 -7.90 -5.12
C ALA A 165 -13.15 -6.63 -5.82
N ARG A 166 -12.23 -5.91 -6.47
CA ARG A 166 -12.63 -4.90 -7.45
C ARG A 166 -13.56 -5.59 -8.45
N PRO A 167 -14.57 -4.90 -8.99
CA PRO A 167 -15.49 -5.53 -9.93
C PRO A 167 -14.70 -6.16 -11.09
N ASN A 168 -14.79 -7.48 -11.23
CA ASN A 168 -14.06 -8.22 -12.25
C ASN A 168 -14.61 -7.87 -13.65
N GLU A 169 -13.71 -7.69 -14.61
CA GLU A 169 -14.05 -7.56 -16.03
C GLU A 169 -14.47 -8.90 -16.64
N ILE A 170 -14.06 -10.01 -16.02
CA ILE A 170 -14.37 -11.37 -16.43
C ILE A 170 -15.17 -12.06 -15.32
N LYS A 171 -16.32 -12.60 -15.67
CA LYS A 171 -17.18 -13.41 -14.80
C LYS A 171 -17.19 -14.83 -15.34
N THR A 172 -16.42 -15.71 -14.72
CA THR A 172 -16.43 -17.12 -15.06
C THR A 172 -17.78 -17.71 -14.61
N THR A 173 -18.50 -18.32 -15.56
CA THR A 173 -19.83 -18.91 -15.31
C THR A 173 -19.86 -20.30 -15.90
N GLN A 174 -20.46 -21.25 -15.17
CA GLN A 174 -20.50 -22.66 -15.60
C GLN A 174 -21.54 -22.92 -16.69
N ASP A 175 -22.46 -21.97 -16.95
CA ASP A 175 -23.71 -22.22 -17.70
C ASP A 175 -23.71 -21.71 -19.15
N ALA A 176 -22.55 -21.39 -19.73
CA ALA A 176 -22.48 -20.91 -21.12
C ALA A 176 -22.20 -22.05 -22.11
N SER A 177 -23.17 -22.35 -22.98
CA SER A 177 -22.95 -23.16 -24.18
C SER A 177 -21.79 -22.55 -24.98
N ASN A 178 -20.76 -23.34 -25.30
CA ASN A 178 -19.49 -22.95 -25.96
C ASN A 178 -18.41 -22.31 -25.06
N ALA A 179 -18.50 -22.43 -23.74
CA ALA A 179 -17.39 -22.03 -22.88
C ALA A 179 -16.15 -22.92 -23.08
N LYS A 180 -14.97 -22.33 -22.99
CA LYS A 180 -13.68 -23.04 -22.97
C LYS A 180 -13.06 -22.93 -21.59
N ASN A 181 -12.55 -24.05 -21.07
CA ASN A 181 -11.92 -24.08 -19.76
C ASN A 181 -10.58 -23.32 -19.77
N THR A 182 -10.36 -22.54 -18.72
CA THR A 182 -9.08 -21.90 -18.38
C THR A 182 -8.69 -22.27 -16.94
N ILE A 183 -7.51 -21.86 -16.49
CA ILE A 183 -7.08 -22.04 -15.10
C ILE A 183 -8.00 -21.33 -14.09
N ASP A 184 -8.69 -20.26 -14.52
CA ASP A 184 -9.60 -19.46 -13.68
C ASP A 184 -11.08 -19.89 -13.86
N GLY A 185 -11.31 -20.96 -14.62
CA GLY A 185 -12.63 -21.50 -14.93
C GLY A 185 -13.07 -21.32 -16.40
N PRO A 186 -14.26 -21.82 -16.74
CA PRO A 186 -14.82 -21.71 -18.09
C PRO A 186 -15.07 -20.25 -18.50
N ILE A 187 -14.67 -19.90 -19.73
CA ILE A 187 -14.86 -18.57 -20.31
C ILE A 187 -15.55 -18.64 -21.67
N SER A 188 -16.44 -17.68 -21.94
CA SER A 188 -17.07 -17.46 -23.24
C SER A 188 -17.22 -15.95 -23.49
N SER A 189 -17.76 -15.55 -24.65
CA SER A 189 -18.01 -14.12 -24.94
C SER A 189 -18.93 -13.45 -23.92
N VAL A 190 -19.88 -14.18 -23.32
CA VAL A 190 -20.79 -13.63 -22.29
C VAL A 190 -20.12 -13.46 -20.92
N SER A 191 -18.96 -14.10 -20.71
CA SER A 191 -18.16 -13.92 -19.49
C SER A 191 -17.50 -12.54 -19.43
N ILE A 192 -17.38 -11.83 -20.55
CA ILE A 192 -16.69 -10.53 -20.63
C ILE A 192 -17.68 -9.40 -20.38
N ASP A 193 -17.47 -8.65 -19.30
CA ASP A 193 -18.22 -7.44 -19.00
C ASP A 193 -17.69 -6.26 -19.83
N THR A 194 -18.15 -6.16 -21.08
CA THR A 194 -17.69 -5.14 -22.03
C THR A 194 -17.97 -3.70 -21.55
N ALA A 195 -19.04 -3.50 -20.79
CA ALA A 195 -19.36 -2.22 -20.18
C ALA A 195 -18.31 -1.84 -19.12
N ARG A 196 -17.87 -2.81 -18.30
CA ARG A 196 -16.79 -2.62 -17.33
C ARG A 196 -15.46 -2.32 -18.01
N VAL A 197 -15.08 -3.08 -19.03
CA VAL A 197 -13.86 -2.84 -19.81
C VAL A 197 -13.85 -1.42 -20.37
N LYS A 198 -14.95 -1.00 -21.02
CA LYS A 198 -15.10 0.36 -21.53
C LYS A 198 -14.98 1.41 -20.42
N SER A 199 -15.63 1.20 -19.28
CA SER A 199 -15.55 2.11 -18.13
C SER A 199 -14.13 2.25 -17.58
N ASN A 200 -13.40 1.13 -17.44
CA ASN A 200 -12.02 1.11 -16.98
C ASN A 200 -11.07 1.81 -17.97
N LEU A 201 -11.26 1.61 -19.27
CA LEU A 201 -10.49 2.33 -20.30
C LEU A 201 -10.71 3.84 -20.22
N LEU A 202 -11.96 4.30 -20.12
CA LEU A 202 -12.27 5.73 -19.99
C LEU A 202 -11.68 6.34 -18.71
N ARG A 203 -11.88 5.69 -17.56
CA ARG A 203 -11.34 6.15 -16.28
C ARG A 203 -9.80 6.14 -16.29
N GLY A 204 -9.19 5.13 -16.90
CA GLY A 204 -7.73 5.05 -17.12
C GLY A 204 -7.20 6.23 -17.91
N SER A 205 -7.88 6.60 -19.00
CA SER A 205 -7.53 7.80 -19.79
C SER A 205 -7.58 9.06 -18.94
N SER A 206 -8.68 9.26 -18.19
CA SER A 206 -8.84 10.42 -17.31
C SER A 206 -7.72 10.48 -16.26
N PHE A 207 -7.43 9.35 -15.58
CA PHE A 207 -6.37 9.28 -14.58
C PHE A 207 -4.97 9.50 -15.19
N TRP A 208 -4.67 8.89 -16.34
CA TRP A 208 -3.41 9.14 -17.07
C TRP A 208 -3.21 10.63 -17.37
N ASN A 209 -4.27 11.32 -17.77
CA ASN A 209 -4.23 12.75 -18.10
C ASN A 209 -4.05 13.65 -16.87
N THR A 210 -4.48 13.22 -15.68
CA THR A 210 -4.16 13.96 -14.45
C THR A 210 -2.70 13.81 -14.07
N ILE A 211 -2.07 12.67 -14.34
CA ILE A 211 -0.64 12.46 -14.07
C ILE A 211 0.23 13.19 -15.10
N PHE A 212 -0.08 13.06 -16.39
CA PHE A 212 0.74 13.56 -17.50
C PHE A 212 0.01 14.61 -18.33
N SER A 213 -0.02 15.86 -17.86
CA SER A 213 -0.78 16.94 -18.51
C SER A 213 -0.05 17.57 -19.71
N ASN A 214 -0.72 18.49 -20.43
CA ASN A 214 -0.12 19.39 -21.43
C ASN A 214 0.67 18.68 -22.55
N LYS A 215 0.03 17.75 -23.26
CA LYS A 215 0.61 16.94 -24.36
C LYS A 215 1.71 15.95 -23.94
N ILE A 216 2.18 16.00 -22.69
CA ILE A 216 3.16 15.02 -22.17
C ILE A 216 2.56 13.61 -22.20
N ASN A 217 1.27 13.46 -21.90
CA ASN A 217 0.53 12.20 -22.04
C ASN A 217 0.74 11.52 -23.41
N GLN A 218 0.52 12.24 -24.50
CA GLN A 218 0.60 11.74 -25.86
C GLN A 218 2.05 11.48 -26.24
N ARG A 219 2.99 12.34 -25.83
CA ARG A 219 4.41 12.12 -26.08
C ARG A 219 4.90 10.82 -25.42
N ILE A 220 4.61 10.62 -24.14
CA ILE A 220 5.01 9.41 -23.41
C ILE A 220 4.37 8.17 -24.02
N ARG A 221 3.07 8.25 -24.37
CA ARG A 221 2.38 7.18 -25.10
C ARG A 221 3.09 6.84 -26.40
N ASN A 222 3.36 7.83 -27.24
CA ASN A 222 3.95 7.62 -28.55
C ASN A 222 5.37 7.06 -28.44
N GLN A 223 6.15 7.50 -27.44
CA GLN A 223 7.47 6.93 -27.14
C GLN A 223 7.38 5.45 -26.77
N MET A 224 6.42 5.06 -25.93
CA MET A 224 6.22 3.63 -25.61
C MET A 224 5.78 2.82 -26.83
N VAL A 225 4.86 3.34 -27.63
CA VAL A 225 4.38 2.66 -28.86
C VAL A 225 5.51 2.48 -29.87
N ASP A 226 6.32 3.51 -30.07
CA ASP A 226 7.46 3.51 -31.00
C ASP A 226 8.55 2.53 -30.54
N ALA A 227 8.85 2.49 -29.23
CA ALA A 227 9.81 1.54 -28.67
C ALA A 227 9.33 0.09 -28.78
N TYR A 228 8.08 -0.18 -28.37
CA TYR A 228 7.42 -1.48 -28.54
C TYR A 228 5.91 -1.37 -28.25
N PRO A 229 5.01 -1.59 -29.24
CA PRO A 229 3.57 -1.37 -29.07
C PRO A 229 2.93 -2.08 -27.88
N ASP A 230 3.38 -3.30 -27.56
CA ASP A 230 2.85 -4.07 -26.44
C ASP A 230 3.14 -3.42 -25.09
N LEU A 231 4.22 -2.62 -24.97
CA LEU A 231 4.53 -1.87 -23.75
C LEU A 231 3.42 -0.86 -23.44
N TRP A 232 2.96 -0.11 -24.45
CA TRP A 232 1.82 0.80 -24.27
C TRP A 232 0.53 0.02 -24.02
N TYR A 233 0.29 -1.06 -24.77
CA TYR A 233 -0.88 -1.92 -24.57
C TYR A 233 -0.97 -2.39 -23.11
N TYR A 234 0.10 -2.96 -22.59
CA TYR A 234 0.15 -3.46 -21.21
C TYR A 234 0.02 -2.33 -20.18
N THR A 235 0.80 -1.26 -20.35
CA THR A 235 0.77 -0.09 -19.46
C THR A 235 -0.64 0.50 -19.38
N TYR A 236 -1.32 0.66 -20.51
CA TYR A 236 -2.63 1.27 -20.51
C TYR A 236 -3.72 0.30 -20.08
N GLN A 237 -3.86 -0.83 -20.78
CA GLN A 237 -5.01 -1.73 -20.61
C GLN A 237 -4.96 -2.56 -19.33
N HIS A 238 -3.78 -2.83 -18.77
CA HIS A 238 -3.64 -3.69 -17.59
C HIS A 238 -3.18 -2.94 -16.34
N ILE A 239 -2.42 -1.84 -16.48
CA ILE A 239 -1.92 -1.07 -15.33
C ILE A 239 -2.77 0.18 -15.09
N TYR A 240 -2.81 1.14 -16.00
CA TYR A 240 -3.46 2.42 -15.72
C TYR A 240 -5.00 2.31 -15.69
N SER A 241 -5.59 1.57 -16.63
CA SER A 241 -7.05 1.48 -16.77
C SER A 241 -7.74 0.71 -15.63
N PRO A 242 -7.46 -0.57 -15.37
CA PRO A 242 -8.17 -1.31 -14.33
C PRO A 242 -7.53 -1.17 -12.94
N LEU A 243 -6.20 -1.00 -12.86
CA LEU A 243 -5.45 -1.09 -11.60
C LEU A 243 -5.22 0.29 -10.95
N LEU A 244 -4.49 1.20 -11.58
CA LEU A 244 -4.12 2.47 -10.94
C LEU A 244 -5.30 3.44 -10.85
N SER A 245 -6.16 3.49 -11.87
CA SER A 245 -7.32 4.39 -11.88
C SER A 245 -8.46 3.95 -10.94
N TYR A 246 -8.38 2.75 -10.35
CA TYR A 246 -9.36 2.32 -9.33
C TYR A 246 -9.16 3.08 -8.03
N THR A 247 -9.99 4.09 -7.77
CA THR A 247 -9.80 5.02 -6.65
C THR A 247 -10.80 4.88 -5.50
N ASP A 248 -11.58 3.81 -5.47
CA ASP A 248 -12.62 3.59 -4.45
C ASP A 248 -12.01 3.24 -3.07
N ILE A 249 -10.79 2.67 -3.05
CA ILE A 249 -10.04 2.36 -1.82
C ILE A 249 -9.00 3.44 -1.54
N LEU A 250 -8.06 3.65 -2.47
CA LEU A 250 -7.10 4.74 -2.42
C LEU A 250 -7.51 5.84 -3.39
N THR A 251 -7.72 7.05 -2.89
CA THR A 251 -7.99 8.21 -3.74
C THR A 251 -6.85 8.44 -4.75
N ALA A 252 -7.11 9.22 -5.81
CA ALA A 252 -6.10 9.59 -6.80
C ALA A 252 -4.84 10.21 -6.14
N LYS A 253 -5.05 11.10 -5.15
CA LYS A 253 -3.98 11.69 -4.34
C LYS A 253 -3.11 10.63 -3.66
N LYS A 254 -3.73 9.73 -2.89
CA LYS A 254 -3.02 8.69 -2.14
C LYS A 254 -2.29 7.74 -3.08
N THR A 255 -2.92 7.39 -4.20
CA THR A 255 -2.32 6.58 -5.26
C THR A 255 -1.05 7.25 -5.80
N SER A 256 -1.09 8.55 -6.11
CA SER A 256 0.11 9.27 -6.57
C SER A 256 1.22 9.33 -5.53
N LEU A 257 0.90 9.53 -4.24
CA LEU A 257 1.90 9.56 -3.18
C LEU A 257 2.61 8.21 -2.98
N VAL A 258 1.88 7.09 -3.02
CA VAL A 258 2.51 5.75 -2.90
C VAL A 258 3.31 5.36 -4.14
N MET A 259 2.90 5.82 -5.33
CA MET A 259 3.70 5.67 -6.56
C MET A 259 5.02 6.44 -6.44
N ILE A 260 4.98 7.69 -5.97
CA ILE A 260 6.20 8.47 -5.69
C ILE A 260 7.10 7.73 -4.70
N ALA A 261 6.52 7.18 -3.62
CA ALA A 261 7.28 6.46 -2.60
C ALA A 261 7.97 5.19 -3.13
N CYS A 262 7.37 4.51 -4.11
CA CYS A 262 7.96 3.37 -4.80
C CYS A 262 9.03 3.77 -5.83
N LEU A 263 8.87 4.91 -6.52
CA LEU A 263 9.81 5.35 -7.56
C LEU A 263 11.10 5.97 -7.00
N ILE A 264 11.08 6.54 -5.79
CA ILE A 264 12.26 7.20 -5.20
C ILE A 264 13.43 6.20 -5.02
N PRO A 265 13.26 5.02 -4.39
CA PRO A 265 14.38 4.07 -4.23
C PRO A 265 14.86 3.46 -5.55
N GLN A 266 14.05 3.49 -6.61
CA GLN A 266 14.42 2.96 -7.92
C GLN A 266 15.32 3.91 -8.73
N HIS A 267 15.47 5.17 -8.33
CA HIS A 267 16.25 6.20 -9.04
C HIS A 267 15.83 6.44 -10.51
N VAL A 268 14.54 6.26 -10.80
CA VAL A 268 13.92 6.44 -12.13
C VAL A 268 13.37 7.86 -12.32
N GLU A 269 14.28 8.85 -12.36
CA GLU A 269 13.95 10.28 -12.43
C GLU A 269 12.95 10.67 -13.55
N PRO A 270 13.03 10.14 -14.79
CA PRO A 270 12.07 10.48 -15.83
C PRO A 270 10.62 10.14 -15.45
N GLN A 271 10.41 8.99 -14.83
CA GLN A 271 9.11 8.52 -14.35
C GLN A 271 8.70 9.33 -13.12
N LEU A 272 9.60 9.51 -12.15
CA LEU A 272 9.34 10.24 -10.91
C LEU A 272 8.85 11.67 -11.18
N LYS A 273 9.45 12.38 -12.15
CA LYS A 273 9.06 13.76 -12.50
C LYS A 273 7.58 13.88 -12.87
N GLY A 274 7.07 12.98 -13.71
CA GLY A 274 5.66 12.97 -14.11
C GLY A 274 4.74 12.70 -12.92
N HIS A 275 5.11 11.73 -12.07
CA HIS A 275 4.34 11.39 -10.88
C HIS A 275 4.31 12.49 -9.82
N LEU A 276 5.39 13.28 -9.67
CA LEU A 276 5.41 14.45 -8.79
C LEU A 276 4.41 15.53 -9.23
N THR A 277 4.38 15.86 -10.53
CA THR A 277 3.38 16.79 -11.07
C THR A 277 1.97 16.21 -10.95
N GLY A 278 1.81 14.92 -11.27
CA GLY A 278 0.54 14.22 -11.15
C GLY A 278 -0.02 14.20 -9.74
N ALA A 279 0.83 14.08 -8.71
CA ALA A 279 0.40 14.16 -7.32
C ALA A 279 -0.21 15.53 -7.00
N ILE A 280 0.42 16.62 -7.46
CA ILE A 280 -0.11 17.99 -7.28
C ILE A 280 -1.47 18.12 -7.99
N ASN A 281 -1.57 17.66 -9.24
CA ASN A 281 -2.82 17.69 -10.00
C ASN A 281 -3.94 16.88 -9.34
N ASN A 282 -3.59 15.78 -8.67
CA ASN A 282 -4.52 14.95 -7.90
C ASN A 282 -4.80 15.50 -6.48
N GLY A 283 -4.32 16.69 -6.15
CA GLY A 283 -4.63 17.42 -4.91
C GLY A 283 -3.61 17.24 -3.77
N ALA A 284 -2.42 16.69 -4.04
CA ALA A 284 -1.33 16.69 -3.05
C ALA A 284 -0.72 18.08 -2.92
N SER A 285 -0.50 18.51 -1.68
CA SER A 285 0.30 19.68 -1.40
C SER A 285 1.78 19.40 -1.65
N ARG A 286 2.55 20.43 -1.99
CA ARG A 286 4.02 20.33 -2.09
C ARG A 286 4.65 19.81 -0.80
N GLY A 287 4.08 20.15 0.35
CA GLY A 287 4.57 19.65 1.64
C GLY A 287 4.27 18.18 1.87
N GLU A 288 3.11 17.64 1.45
CA GLU A 288 2.88 16.19 1.48
C GLU A 288 3.90 15.44 0.62
N ILE A 289 4.25 16.00 -0.55
CA ILE A 289 5.28 15.45 -1.43
C ILE A 289 6.67 15.52 -0.78
N SER A 290 7.03 16.65 -0.16
CA SER A 290 8.32 16.79 0.56
C SER A 290 8.42 15.77 1.70
N SER A 291 7.40 15.70 2.57
CA SER A 291 7.38 14.73 3.66
C SER A 291 7.39 13.28 3.15
N THR A 292 6.77 13.01 1.99
CA THR A 292 6.84 11.67 1.37
C THR A 292 8.27 11.34 0.96
N LYS A 293 8.98 12.28 0.34
CA LYS A 293 10.40 12.11 -0.02
C LYS A 293 11.27 11.88 1.20
N GLU A 294 11.12 12.72 2.22
CA GLU A 294 11.88 12.65 3.46
C GLU A 294 11.65 11.32 4.19
N LEU A 295 10.39 10.89 4.35
CA LEU A 295 10.05 9.62 4.99
C LEU A 295 10.68 8.43 4.25
N VAL A 296 10.59 8.41 2.92
CA VAL A 296 11.16 7.34 2.09
C VAL A 296 12.68 7.33 2.19
N SER A 297 13.33 8.49 2.07
CA SER A 297 14.78 8.63 2.27
C SER A 297 15.23 8.17 3.65
N GLU A 298 14.41 8.42 4.69
CA GLU A 298 14.72 7.96 6.04
C GLU A 298 14.69 6.43 6.11
N ILE A 299 13.65 5.77 5.58
CA ILE A 299 13.59 4.30 5.49
C ILE A 299 14.78 3.74 4.70
N CYS A 300 15.13 4.35 3.57
CA CYS A 300 16.31 3.95 2.79
C CYS A 300 17.60 4.05 3.60
N SER A 301 17.75 5.09 4.44
CA SER A 301 18.97 5.29 5.24
C SER A 301 19.12 4.33 6.42
N TRP A 302 18.04 3.64 6.81
CA TRP A 302 18.09 2.61 7.86
C TRP A 302 18.61 1.27 7.37
N GLN A 303 18.72 1.08 6.05
CA GLN A 303 19.37 -0.11 5.52
C GLN A 303 20.85 -0.08 5.90
N GLU A 304 21.28 -1.07 6.67
CA GLU A 304 22.70 -1.42 6.72
C GLU A 304 23.08 -1.86 5.30
N VAL A 305 24.09 -1.26 4.69
CA VAL A 305 24.58 -1.64 3.36
C VAL A 305 24.94 -3.14 3.40
N PRO A 306 24.21 -4.02 2.70
CA PRO A 306 24.55 -5.43 2.74
C PRO A 306 25.83 -5.64 1.92
N ILE A 307 26.84 -6.26 2.53
CA ILE A 307 27.93 -6.91 1.79
C ILE A 307 27.25 -7.99 0.94
N ALA A 308 27.29 -7.82 -0.38
CA ALA A 308 26.68 -8.75 -1.32
C ALA A 308 27.40 -10.10 -1.27
N GLU A 309 26.99 -11.00 -0.37
CA GLU A 309 27.36 -12.40 -0.43
C GLU A 309 26.38 -13.15 -1.33
N ASN A 310 26.89 -13.46 -2.52
CA ASN A 310 26.53 -14.53 -3.45
C ASN A 310 25.34 -15.41 -3.04
N VAL A 311 24.17 -15.10 -3.59
CA VAL A 311 23.15 -16.11 -3.89
C VAL A 311 22.83 -16.07 -5.37
N VAL A 312 23.77 -16.56 -6.18
CA VAL A 312 23.43 -17.15 -7.48
C VAL A 312 23.14 -18.62 -7.18
N ALA A 313 21.86 -18.92 -6.97
CA ALA A 313 21.38 -20.29 -7.02
C ALA A 313 21.69 -20.81 -8.43
N LYS A 314 22.63 -21.76 -8.51
CA LYS A 314 22.92 -22.52 -9.73
C LYS A 314 21.64 -23.27 -10.12
N LEU A 315 21.19 -23.05 -11.36
CA LEU A 315 20.40 -24.02 -12.12
C LEU A 315 21.37 -24.87 -12.93
#